data_AF-A0A2U8E484-F1
#
_entry.id   AF-A0A2U8E484-F1
#
_cell.length_a   1.000
_cell.length_b   1.000
_cell.length_c   1.000
_cell.angle_alpha   90.00
_cell.angle_beta   90.00
_cell.angle_gamma   90.00
#
_symmetry.space_group_name_H-M   'P 1'
#
loop_
_entity.id
_entity.type
_entity.pdbx_description
1 polymer ?
#
loop_
_entity_poly.entity_id
_entity_poly.type
_entity_poly.pdbx_seq_one_letter_code
_entity_poly.pdbx_strand_id
1 'polypeptide(L)'
;MPCMIGGMNNIKSHPEQSIHQRKRVMPFAKPHHMVKPAYIHGDGAAARYLGFADVQGRMFRIWAREMRIPFAIVGGRANYRIADLDAAWERAASKERVTDRSFALPAPPRLRFVRGRP
;
A
#
# COMPACT_ATOMS: atom_id res chain seq x y z
N MET A 1 5.33 81.08 34.25
CA MET A 1 4.65 81.59 33.03
C MET A 1 4.52 80.45 32.03
N PRO A 2 3.34 80.25 31.42
CA PRO A 2 3.00 79.08 30.61
C PRO A 2 3.31 79.33 29.13
N CYS A 3 3.74 78.30 28.39
CA CYS A 3 3.61 78.26 26.93
C CYS A 3 3.24 76.83 26.52
N MET A 4 2.02 76.71 26.03
CA MET A 4 1.38 75.51 25.53
C MET A 4 1.76 75.21 24.07
N ILE A 5 1.76 73.91 23.76
CA ILE A 5 1.22 73.24 22.55
C ILE A 5 1.82 73.62 21.18
N GLY A 6 2.25 72.58 20.46
CA GLY A 6 1.84 72.44 19.06
C GLY A 6 2.86 71.81 18.12
N GLY A 7 2.57 70.58 17.68
CA GLY A 7 2.59 70.32 16.24
C GLY A 7 3.43 69.16 15.72
N MET A 8 2.70 68.23 15.11
CA MET A 8 2.98 67.61 13.81
C MET A 8 3.67 66.24 13.81
N ASN A 9 2.78 65.25 13.85
CA ASN A 9 2.95 63.89 13.38
C ASN A 9 3.39 63.87 11.91
N ASN A 10 4.42 63.09 11.60
CA ASN A 10 4.63 62.62 10.24
C ASN A 10 4.97 61.13 10.24
N ILE A 11 3.90 60.36 10.02
CA ILE A 11 3.80 59.13 9.24
C ILE A 11 5.14 58.67 8.64
N LYS A 12 5.57 57.46 9.00
CA LYS A 12 6.10 56.49 8.02
C LYS A 12 6.33 55.11 8.63
N SER A 13 5.75 54.13 7.95
CA SER A 13 6.30 52.78 7.73
C SER A 13 6.05 51.69 8.79
N HIS A 14 5.01 50.89 8.52
CA HIS A 14 5.08 49.42 8.58
C HIS A 14 6.38 48.90 7.92
N PRO A 15 6.96 47.75 8.32
CA PRO A 15 6.30 46.44 8.46
C PRO A 15 6.70 45.76 9.79
N GLU A 16 6.26 44.59 10.23
CA GLU A 16 6.07 43.35 9.52
C GLU A 16 5.40 42.42 10.55
N GLN A 17 4.17 41.98 10.27
CA GLN A 17 3.51 40.98 11.09
C GLN A 17 4.23 39.64 10.87
N SER A 18 5.19 39.32 11.74
CA SER A 18 5.75 37.97 11.82
C SER A 18 4.72 37.07 12.51
N ILE A 19 3.73 36.63 11.72
CA ILE A 19 2.88 35.49 12.07
C ILE A 19 3.80 34.27 12.07
N HIS A 20 4.41 34.00 13.22
CA HIS A 20 4.93 32.69 13.54
C HIS A 20 3.77 31.71 13.51
N GLN A 21 3.46 31.19 12.31
CA GLN A 21 2.78 29.93 12.14
C GLN A 21 3.64 28.87 12.81
N ARG A 22 3.40 28.66 14.10
CA ARG A 22 3.76 27.42 14.78
C ARG A 22 3.00 26.33 14.05
N LYS A 23 3.62 25.77 13.01
CA LYS A 23 3.27 24.48 12.44
C LYS A 23 3.17 23.54 13.64
N ARG A 24 1.93 23.23 14.05
CA ARG A 24 1.65 22.09 14.90
C ARG A 24 2.10 20.89 14.08
N VAL A 25 3.35 20.51 14.23
CA VAL A 25 3.83 19.20 13.81
C VAL A 25 3.03 18.24 14.68
N MET A 26 1.91 17.76 14.12
CA MET A 26 1.18 16.68 14.75
C MET A 26 2.19 15.54 14.94
N PRO A 27 2.23 14.91 16.12
CA PRO A 27 3.09 13.76 16.33
C PRO A 27 2.72 12.74 15.25
N PHE A 28 3.67 12.47 14.36
CA PHE A 28 3.57 11.36 13.42
C PHE A 28 3.16 10.14 14.24
N ALA A 29 1.93 9.70 14.03
CA ALA A 29 1.44 8.46 14.61
C ALA A 29 2.51 7.41 14.27
N LYS A 30 3.17 6.87 15.31
CA LYS A 30 4.10 5.76 15.14
C LYS A 30 3.35 4.74 14.28
N PRO A 31 3.92 4.30 13.14
CA PRO A 31 3.28 3.25 12.38
C PRO A 31 3.06 2.12 13.37
N HIS A 32 1.79 1.85 13.69
CA HIS A 32 1.44 0.64 14.41
C HIS A 32 2.14 -0.44 13.60
N HIS A 33 3.09 -1.11 14.24
CA HIS A 33 3.71 -2.29 13.70
C HIS A 33 2.52 -3.25 13.54
N MET A 34 1.84 -3.18 12.39
CA MET A 34 0.77 -4.08 12.04
C MET A 34 1.50 -5.41 12.04
N VAL A 35 1.34 -6.14 13.13
CA VAL A 35 1.71 -7.55 13.22
C VAL A 35 0.88 -8.17 12.10
N LYS A 36 1.47 -8.25 10.91
CA LYS A 36 0.82 -8.85 9.77
C LYS A 36 0.38 -10.22 10.26
N PRO A 37 -0.90 -10.59 10.11
CA PRO A 37 -1.36 -11.89 10.56
C PRO A 37 -0.41 -12.93 9.96
N ALA A 38 0.27 -13.71 10.79
CA ALA A 38 1.32 -14.62 10.31
C ALA A 38 0.75 -15.68 9.33
N TYR A 39 -0.58 -15.83 9.32
CA TYR A 39 -1.31 -16.81 8.54
C TYR A 39 -2.49 -16.19 7.80
N ILE A 40 -2.77 -16.72 6.63
CA ILE A 40 -3.97 -16.43 5.82
C ILE A 40 -4.88 -17.65 5.85
N HIS A 41 -6.15 -17.41 6.17
CA HIS A 41 -7.15 -18.45 6.33
C HIS A 41 -8.02 -18.61 5.07
N GLY A 42 -7.88 -19.77 4.42
CA GLY A 42 -8.64 -20.18 3.25
C GLY A 42 -7.98 -19.83 1.91
N ASP A 43 -8.23 -20.68 0.93
CA ASP A 43 -7.68 -20.55 -0.42
C ASP A 43 -8.09 -19.24 -1.10
N GLY A 44 -9.34 -18.81 -0.93
CA GLY A 44 -9.83 -17.56 -1.52
C GLY A 44 -9.17 -16.31 -0.94
N ALA A 45 -8.82 -16.32 0.36
CA ALA A 45 -8.11 -15.21 0.98
C ALA A 45 -6.65 -15.16 0.52
N ALA A 46 -6.00 -16.33 0.43
CA ALA A 46 -4.63 -16.44 -0.08
C ALA A 46 -4.53 -16.08 -1.57
N ALA A 47 -5.53 -16.45 -2.36
CA ALA A 47 -5.67 -16.05 -3.76
C ALA A 47 -5.70 -14.52 -3.91
N ARG A 48 -6.55 -13.83 -3.14
CA ARG A 48 -6.66 -12.37 -3.17
C ARG A 48 -5.37 -11.68 -2.70
N TYR A 49 -4.70 -12.25 -1.70
CA TYR A 49 -3.43 -11.73 -1.21
C TYR A 49 -2.36 -11.68 -2.31
N LEU A 50 -2.28 -12.73 -3.14
CA LEU A 50 -1.37 -12.80 -4.29
C LEU A 50 -1.91 -12.14 -5.57
N GLY A 51 -3.11 -11.55 -5.54
CA GLY A 51 -3.71 -10.88 -6.69
C GLY A 51 -4.37 -11.78 -7.73
N PHE A 52 -4.71 -13.03 -7.40
CA PHE A 52 -5.51 -13.89 -8.27
C PHE A 52 -6.94 -13.33 -8.42
N ALA A 53 -7.49 -13.39 -9.64
CA ALA A 53 -8.86 -12.94 -9.92
C ALA A 53 -9.93 -13.92 -9.42
N ASP A 54 -9.58 -15.17 -9.14
CA ASP A 54 -10.51 -16.20 -8.70
C ASP A 54 -10.89 -16.04 -7.22
N VAL A 55 -12.11 -15.54 -7.00
CA VAL A 55 -12.69 -15.29 -5.67
C VAL A 55 -12.80 -16.57 -4.84
N GLN A 56 -12.99 -17.73 -5.47
CA GLN A 56 -13.15 -19.01 -4.79
C GLN A 56 -11.81 -19.69 -4.45
N GLY A 57 -10.71 -19.23 -5.04
CA GLY A 57 -9.36 -19.76 -4.80
C GLY A 57 -9.09 -21.15 -5.41
N ARG A 58 -9.85 -21.57 -6.42
CA ARG A 58 -9.61 -22.84 -7.16
C ARG A 58 -8.30 -22.78 -7.92
N MET A 59 -8.06 -21.69 -8.65
CA MET A 59 -6.78 -21.49 -9.37
C MET A 59 -5.60 -21.44 -8.41
N PHE A 60 -5.77 -20.72 -7.30
CA PHE A 60 -4.77 -20.67 -6.24
C PHE A 60 -4.49 -22.05 -5.65
N ARG A 61 -5.50 -22.89 -5.41
CA ARG A 61 -5.32 -24.25 -4.88
C ARG A 61 -4.49 -25.13 -5.81
N ILE A 62 -4.73 -25.05 -7.12
CA ILE A 62 -3.94 -25.79 -8.11
C ILE A 62 -2.48 -25.30 -8.08
N TRP A 63 -2.29 -23.99 -8.16
CA TRP A 63 -0.96 -23.36 -8.11
C TRP A 63 -0.20 -23.70 -6.81
N ALA A 64 -0.86 -23.61 -5.66
CA ALA A 64 -0.27 -23.93 -4.36
C ALA A 64 0.17 -25.41 -4.28
N ARG A 65 -0.58 -26.32 -4.91
CA ARG A 65 -0.21 -27.74 -5.02
C ARG A 65 1.03 -27.93 -5.89
N GLU A 66 1.11 -27.25 -7.03
CA GLU A 66 2.26 -27.30 -7.94
C GLU A 66 3.52 -26.73 -7.27
N MET A 67 3.38 -25.63 -6.55
CA MET A 67 4.46 -24.98 -5.80
C MET A 67 4.80 -25.67 -4.47
N ARG A 68 4.05 -26.72 -4.12
CA ARG A 68 4.17 -27.51 -2.88
C ARG A 68 4.22 -26.62 -1.63
N ILE A 69 3.31 -25.64 -1.55
CA ILE A 69 3.27 -24.70 -0.44
C ILE A 69 2.73 -25.41 0.80
N PRO A 70 3.44 -25.37 1.95
CA PRO A 70 2.96 -25.96 3.18
C PRO A 70 1.73 -25.23 3.70
N PHE A 71 0.75 -25.99 4.19
CA PHE A 71 -0.44 -25.45 4.83
C PHE A 71 -0.91 -26.36 5.96
N ALA A 72 -1.67 -25.79 6.90
CA ALA A 72 -2.34 -26.54 7.95
C ALA A 72 -3.87 -26.45 7.78
N ILE A 73 -4.59 -27.52 8.10
CA ILE A 73 -6.06 -27.49 8.13
C ILE A 73 -6.52 -27.08 9.54
N VAL A 74 -7.26 -25.98 9.64
CA VAL A 74 -7.88 -25.51 10.90
C VAL A 74 -9.34 -25.21 10.62
N GLY A 75 -10.27 -25.84 11.35
CA GLY A 75 -11.72 -25.64 11.15
C GLY A 75 -12.20 -26.02 9.74
N GLY A 76 -11.58 -27.02 9.10
CA GLY A 76 -11.93 -27.45 7.74
C GLY A 76 -11.42 -26.54 6.62
N ARG A 77 -10.58 -25.55 6.92
CA ARG A 77 -10.01 -24.62 5.94
C ARG A 77 -8.48 -24.63 5.98
N ALA A 78 -7.86 -24.47 4.82
CA ALA A 78 -6.41 -24.37 4.70
C ALA A 78 -5.89 -23.05 5.28
N ASN A 79 -4.78 -23.10 5.99
CA ASN A 79 -4.10 -21.96 6.59
C ASN A 79 -2.67 -21.93 6.07
N TYR A 80 -2.32 -20.80 5.45
CA TYR A 80 -1.03 -20.60 4.80
C TYR A 80 -0.23 -19.57 5.57
N ARG A 81 1.07 -19.81 5.77
CA ARG A 81 1.96 -18.76 6.29
C ARG A 81 2.23 -17.74 5.20
N ILE A 82 2.20 -16.46 5.57
CA ILE A 82 2.51 -15.39 4.61
C ILE A 82 3.92 -15.56 4.04
N ALA A 83 4.91 -15.87 4.90
CA ALA A 83 6.30 -16.06 4.47
C ALA A 83 6.45 -17.17 3.42
N ASP A 84 5.71 -18.27 3.54
CA ASP A 84 5.77 -19.38 2.60
C ASP A 84 5.10 -19.02 1.25
N LEU A 85 4.05 -18.20 1.29
CA LEU A 85 3.39 -17.67 0.10
C LEU A 85 4.30 -16.68 -0.65
N ASP A 86 4.90 -15.74 0.06
CA ASP A 86 5.83 -14.75 -0.50
C ASP A 86 7.05 -15.47 -1.13
N ALA A 87 7.65 -16.44 -0.40
CA ALA A 87 8.76 -17.23 -0.91
C ALA A 87 8.37 -18.10 -2.12
N ALA A 88 7.15 -18.64 -2.17
CA ALA A 88 6.66 -19.34 -3.35
C ALA A 88 6.49 -18.38 -4.54
N TRP A 89 5.96 -17.19 -4.30
CA TRP A 89 5.77 -16.17 -5.33
C TRP A 89 7.09 -15.70 -5.93
N GLU A 90 8.08 -15.40 -5.09
CA GLU A 90 9.43 -15.02 -5.53
C GLU A 90 10.12 -16.13 -6.33
N ARG A 91 9.96 -17.39 -5.91
CA ARG A 91 10.46 -18.55 -6.67
C ARG A 91 9.79 -18.67 -8.04
N ALA A 92 8.47 -18.45 -8.12
CA ALA A 92 7.74 -18.48 -9.39
C ALA A 92 8.24 -17.39 -10.33
N ALA A 93 8.33 -16.15 -9.85
CA ALA A 93 8.82 -15.00 -10.62
C ALA A 93 10.29 -15.16 -11.06
N SER A 94 11.11 -15.85 -10.26
CA SER A 94 12.52 -16.10 -10.58
C SER A 94 12.69 -17.22 -11.61
N LYS A 95 11.83 -18.26 -11.58
CA LYS A 95 11.86 -19.35 -12.55
C LYS A 95 11.51 -18.86 -13.96
N GLU A 96 10.66 -17.85 -14.06
CA GLU A 96 10.33 -17.18 -15.32
C GLU A 96 11.57 -16.47 -15.93
N ARG A 97 12.40 -15.82 -15.10
CA ARG A 97 13.61 -15.11 -15.56
C ARG A 97 14.71 -16.00 -16.12
N VAL A 98 14.77 -17.27 -15.73
CA VAL A 98 15.79 -18.21 -16.26
C VAL A 98 15.39 -18.78 -17.62
N THR A 99 14.08 -18.77 -17.92
CA THR A 99 13.57 -19.33 -19.18
C THR A 99 13.44 -18.25 -20.28
N ASP A 100 13.57 -16.98 -19.91
CA ASP A 100 13.32 -15.82 -20.78
C ASP A 100 14.61 -15.02 -21.10
N ARG A 101 15.53 -15.65 -21.84
CA ARG A 101 16.47 -14.90 -22.70
C ARG A 101 15.93 -14.68 -24.11
N SER A 102 14.71 -15.15 -24.35
CA SER A 102 13.96 -14.98 -25.59
C SER A 102 12.49 -14.97 -25.19
N PHE A 103 11.75 -13.93 -25.58
CA PHE A 103 10.29 -13.74 -25.45
C PHE A 103 9.79 -12.75 -24.39
N ALA A 104 9.83 -11.47 -24.75
CA ALA A 104 8.91 -10.41 -24.30
C ALA A 104 7.70 -10.87 -23.45
N LEU A 105 7.74 -10.51 -22.17
CA LEU A 105 6.64 -10.62 -21.21
C LEU A 105 5.27 -10.42 -21.88
N PRO A 106 4.29 -11.33 -21.71
CA PRO A 106 2.91 -10.97 -22.01
C PRO A 106 2.54 -9.84 -21.04
N ALA A 107 2.36 -8.64 -21.60
CA ALA A 107 1.92 -7.47 -20.85
C ALA A 107 0.66 -7.86 -20.04
N PRO A 108 0.54 -7.41 -18.77
CA PRO A 108 -0.64 -7.68 -17.98
C PRO A 108 -1.89 -7.26 -18.78
N PRO A 109 -2.97 -8.05 -18.77
CA PRO A 109 -4.16 -7.77 -19.55
C PRO A 109 -4.64 -6.36 -19.20
N ARG A 110 -4.52 -5.43 -20.17
CA ARG A 110 -5.06 -4.09 -20.04
C ARG A 110 -6.56 -4.24 -19.86
N LEU A 111 -7.05 -3.99 -18.65
CA LEU A 111 -8.46 -3.86 -18.34
C LEU A 111 -9.06 -2.84 -19.32
N ARG A 112 -9.73 -3.34 -20.36
CA ARG A 112 -10.62 -2.52 -21.18
C ARG A 112 -11.79 -2.18 -20.27
N PHE A 113 -11.74 -1.00 -19.67
CA PHE A 113 -12.92 -0.36 -19.09
C PHE A 113 -13.93 -0.18 -20.22
N VAL A 114 -14.84 -1.14 -20.38
CA VAL A 114 -16.04 -0.97 -21.17
C VAL A 114 -16.92 -0.02 -20.37
N ARG A 115 -16.76 1.28 -20.60
CA ARG A 115 -17.75 2.28 -20.18
C ARG A 115 -19.06 1.92 -20.87
N GLY A 116 -19.98 1.32 -20.12
CA GLY A 116 -21.38 1.24 -20.50
C GLY A 116 -21.88 2.66 -20.81
N ARG A 117 -22.45 2.85 -22.00
CA ARG A 117 -23.20 4.05 -22.31
C ARG A 117 -24.54 4.03 -21.53
N PRO A 118 -25.04 5.22 -21.13
CA PRO A 118 -26.32 5.36 -20.45
C PRO A 118 -27.49 4.89 -21.31
#